data_AF-A0A4R6K1J0-F1
#
_entry.id   AF-A0A4R6K1J0-F1
#
_cell.length_a   1.000
_cell.length_b   1.000
_cell.length_c   1.000
_cell.angle_alpha   90.00
_cell.angle_beta   90.00
_cell.angle_gamma   90.00
#
_symmetry.space_group_name_H-M   'P 1'
#
loop_
_entity.id
_entity.type
_entity.pdbx_description
1 polymer ?
#
loop_
_entity_poly.entity_id
_entity_poly.type
_entity_poly.pdbx_seq_one_letter_code
_entity_poly.pdbx_strand_id
1 'polypeptide(L)'
;MTAGTWTLHRREDGQLLAELVVTDGDFPWLNARVVAHDGLDTVRPLFAEQLRLADDGGQFDPAYDRVRDAVTLRYPEGHDVPEFLLHLEGGEAWWRWSDEPF
;
A
#
# COMPACT_ATOMS: atom_id res chain seq x y z
N MET A 1 7.89 1.57 17.08
CA MET A 1 7.77 0.26 16.42
C MET A 1 6.28 -0.09 16.39
N THR A 2 5.60 0.14 15.28
CA THR A 2 4.24 -0.38 15.06
C THR A 2 4.39 -1.86 14.68
N ALA A 3 4.70 -2.69 15.68
CA ALA A 3 4.70 -4.13 15.54
C ALA A 3 3.24 -4.57 15.34
N GLY A 4 2.88 -5.00 14.14
CA GLY A 4 1.52 -5.40 13.81
C GLY A 4 1.33 -5.69 12.34
N THR A 5 0.31 -6.48 12.04
CA THR A 5 -0.09 -6.80 10.67
C THR A 5 -1.01 -5.70 10.15
N TRP A 6 -0.60 -4.99 9.11
CA TRP A 6 -1.46 -4.03 8.42
C TRP A 6 -2.28 -4.77 7.37
N THR A 7 -3.40 -4.19 6.95
CA THR A 7 -4.27 -4.84 5.96
C THR A 7 -4.56 -3.91 4.79
N LEU A 8 -4.56 -4.48 3.59
CA LEU A 8 -4.91 -3.81 2.35
C LEU A 8 -6.27 -4.32 1.89
N HIS A 9 -7.19 -3.41 1.64
CA HIS A 9 -8.55 -3.71 1.22
C HIS A 9 -8.86 -3.09 -0.14
N ARG A 10 -9.71 -3.73 -0.94
CA ARG A 10 -10.31 -3.08 -2.11
C ARG A 10 -11.27 -2.01 -1.62
N ARG A 11 -11.18 -0.81 -2.18
CA ARG A 11 -12.00 0.33 -1.75
C ARG A 11 -13.48 0.17 -2.13
N GLU A 12 -13.76 -0.47 -3.27
CA GLU A 12 -15.13 -0.64 -3.78
C GLU A 12 -16.05 -1.45 -2.85
N ASP A 13 -15.57 -2.58 -2.32
CA ASP A 13 -16.38 -3.56 -1.59
C ASP A 13 -15.81 -3.90 -0.19
N GLY A 14 -14.64 -3.37 0.16
CA GLY A 14 -13.94 -3.66 1.42
C GLY A 14 -13.27 -5.03 1.47
N GLN A 15 -13.19 -5.77 0.36
CA GLN A 15 -12.55 -7.10 0.31
C GLN A 15 -11.09 -7.02 0.78
N LEU A 16 -10.69 -7.92 1.69
CA LEU A 16 -9.29 -8.08 2.08
C LEU A 16 -8.47 -8.60 0.89
N LEU A 17 -7.45 -7.83 0.49
CA LEU A 17 -6.55 -8.16 -0.62
C LEU A 17 -5.20 -8.67 -0.14
N ALA A 18 -4.68 -8.14 0.96
CA ALA A 18 -3.41 -8.57 1.51
C ALA A 18 -3.28 -8.24 3.00
N GLU A 19 -2.53 -9.08 3.71
CA GLU A 19 -1.91 -8.73 4.98
C GLU A 19 -0.46 -8.28 4.72
N LEU A 20 -0.04 -7.19 5.36
CA LEU A 20 1.32 -6.65 5.29
C LEU A 20 1.99 -6.86 6.65
N VAL A 21 2.83 -7.89 6.71
CA VAL A 21 3.52 -8.29 7.94
C VAL A 21 4.84 -7.53 8.03
N VAL A 22 4.87 -6.48 8.87
CA VAL A 22 6.04 -5.61 9.03
C VAL A 22 7.28 -6.43 9.42
N THR A 23 8.32 -6.32 8.63
CA THR A 23 9.62 -6.99 8.86
C THR A 23 10.66 -6.04 9.42
N ASP A 24 10.65 -4.79 8.97
CA ASP A 24 11.57 -3.73 9.42
C ASP A 24 10.99 -2.35 9.06
N GLY A 25 11.68 -1.27 9.41
CA GLY A 25 11.36 0.08 8.95
C GLY A 25 12.52 1.05 9.16
N ASP A 26 12.75 1.90 8.17
CA ASP A 26 13.66 3.04 8.27
C ASP A 26 12.86 4.31 8.03
N PHE A 27 12.79 5.20 9.02
CA PHE A 27 11.89 6.35 9.00
C PHE A 27 12.10 7.19 7.72
N PRO A 28 11.04 7.50 6.94
CA PRO A 28 9.61 7.37 7.26
C PRO A 28 8.93 6.07 6.78
N TRP A 29 9.70 5.09 6.32
CA TRP A 29 9.21 3.89 5.67
C TRP A 29 9.09 2.69 6.61
N LEU A 30 8.02 1.92 6.42
CA LEU A 30 7.89 0.54 6.88
C LEU A 30 8.16 -0.40 5.72
N ASN A 31 8.72 -1.57 6.02
CA ASN A 31 8.93 -2.68 5.09
C ASN A 31 8.16 -3.91 5.61
N ALA A 32 7.54 -4.67 4.71
CA ALA A 32 6.75 -5.84 5.07
C ALA A 32 6.78 -6.94 4.01
N ARG A 33 6.48 -8.15 4.48
CA ARG A 33 6.11 -9.28 3.63
C ARG A 33 4.62 -9.20 3.30
N VAL A 34 4.27 -9.46 2.05
CA VAL A 34 2.89 -9.52 1.56
C VAL A 34 2.36 -10.95 1.67
N VAL A 35 1.32 -11.14 2.48
CA VAL A 35 0.49 -12.35 2.44
C VAL A 35 -0.72 -12.02 1.57
N ALA A 36 -0.72 -12.55 0.34
CA ALA A 36 -1.75 -12.25 -0.66
C ALA A 36 -3.04 -13.02 -0.39
N HIS A 37 -4.17 -12.36 -0.61
CA HIS A 37 -5.50 -12.95 -0.67
C HIS A 37 -6.11 -12.83 -2.07
N ASP A 38 -7.25 -13.48 -2.27
CA ASP A 38 -8.02 -13.40 -3.50
C ASP A 38 -8.29 -11.95 -3.88
N GLY A 39 -8.08 -11.62 -5.15
CA GLY A 39 -8.32 -10.29 -5.69
C GLY A 39 -7.11 -9.36 -5.69
N LEU A 40 -6.00 -9.66 -4.99
CA LEU A 40 -4.81 -8.79 -5.02
C LEU A 40 -4.29 -8.57 -6.45
N ASP A 41 -4.33 -9.62 -7.27
CA ASP A 41 -3.86 -9.57 -8.66
C ASP A 41 -4.64 -8.56 -9.52
N THR A 42 -5.85 -8.16 -9.12
CA THR A 42 -6.61 -7.13 -9.85
C THR A 42 -6.03 -5.72 -9.65
N VAL A 43 -5.31 -5.47 -8.55
CA VAL A 43 -4.71 -4.16 -8.25
C VAL A 43 -3.19 -4.11 -8.45
N ARG A 44 -2.51 -5.27 -8.55
CA ARG A 44 -1.06 -5.34 -8.83
C ARG A 44 -0.61 -4.50 -10.04
N PRO A 45 -1.36 -4.42 -11.16
CA PRO A 45 -0.95 -3.58 -12.28
C PRO A 45 -0.86 -2.09 -11.93
N LEU A 46 -1.68 -1.59 -11.00
CA LEU A 46 -1.66 -0.19 -10.57
C LEU A 46 -0.36 0.13 -9.81
N PHE A 47 0.05 -0.77 -8.90
CA PHE A 47 1.32 -0.63 -8.19
C PHE A 47 2.52 -0.73 -9.13
N ALA A 48 2.50 -1.67 -10.09
CA ALA A 48 3.57 -1.80 -11.07
C ALA A 48 3.71 -0.54 -11.94
N GLU A 49 2.60 0.08 -12.36
CA GLU A 49 2.62 1.35 -13.08
C GLU A 49 3.19 2.49 -12.22
N GLN A 50 2.73 2.60 -10.96
CA GLN A 50 3.20 3.61 -10.03
C GLN A 50 4.71 3.51 -9.77
N LEU A 51 5.25 2.31 -9.54
CA LEU A 51 6.70 2.11 -9.37
C LEU A 51 7.46 2.54 -10.60
N ARG A 52 7.05 2.08 -11.79
CA ARG A 52 7.71 2.43 -13.05
C ARG A 52 7.76 3.96 -13.25
N LEU A 53 6.66 4.66 -12.94
CA LEU A 53 6.60 6.11 -13.08
C LEU A 53 7.44 6.87 -12.03
N ALA A 54 7.59 6.29 -10.83
CA ALA A 54 8.47 6.84 -9.81
C ALA A 54 9.94 6.81 -10.27
N ASP A 55 10.37 5.70 -10.87
CA ASP A 55 11.73 5.53 -11.38
C ASP A 55 12.01 6.39 -12.61
N ASP A 56 11.04 6.50 -13.52
CA ASP A 56 11.19 7.25 -14.77
C ASP A 56 11.06 8.79 -14.58
N GLY A 57 10.72 9.26 -13.38
CA GLY A 57 10.43 10.68 -13.11
C GLY A 57 9.20 11.19 -13.89
N GLY A 58 8.26 10.30 -14.20
CA GLY A 58 7.09 10.56 -15.02
C GLY A 58 5.92 11.18 -14.25
N GLN A 59 4.69 11.01 -14.77
CA GLN A 59 3.45 11.45 -14.12
C GLN A 59 3.11 10.58 -12.90
N PHE A 60 3.87 10.74 -11.81
CA PHE A 60 3.72 9.97 -10.58
C PHE A 60 2.39 10.26 -9.87
N ASP A 61 2.00 11.53 -9.74
CA ASP A 61 0.80 11.92 -8.96
C ASP A 61 -0.49 11.24 -9.46
N PRO A 62 -0.80 11.20 -10.78
CA PRO A 62 -1.99 10.49 -11.25
C PRO A 62 -1.96 8.97 -10.99
N ALA A 63 -0.78 8.34 -11.01
CA ALA A 63 -0.67 6.92 -10.71
C ALA A 63 -0.82 6.64 -9.21
N TYR A 64 -0.30 7.55 -8.39
CA TYR A 64 -0.52 7.57 -6.96
C TYR A 64 -2.00 7.68 -6.58
N ASP A 65 -2.74 8.60 -7.20
CA ASP A 65 -4.18 8.77 -6.99
C ASP A 65 -4.96 7.50 -7.37
N ARG A 66 -4.63 6.87 -8.51
CA ARG A 66 -5.29 5.62 -8.94
C ARG A 66 -5.13 4.48 -7.95
N VAL A 67 -3.96 4.35 -7.33
CA VAL A 67 -3.76 3.35 -6.26
C VAL A 67 -4.70 3.67 -5.10
N ARG A 68 -4.74 4.92 -4.64
CA ARG A 68 -5.60 5.34 -3.52
C ARG A 68 -7.10 5.24 -3.81
N ASP A 69 -7.50 5.37 -5.06
CA ASP A 69 -8.89 5.16 -5.48
C ASP A 69 -9.27 3.68 -5.53
N ALA A 70 -8.30 2.78 -5.70
CA ALA A 70 -8.53 1.34 -5.77
C ALA A 70 -8.50 0.65 -4.41
N VAL A 71 -7.71 1.15 -3.46
CA VAL A 71 -7.44 0.45 -2.19
C VAL A 71 -7.53 1.35 -0.96
N THR A 72 -7.78 0.72 0.17
CA THR A 72 -7.68 1.31 1.51
C THR A 72 -6.64 0.54 2.30
N LEU A 73 -5.66 1.25 2.87
CA LEU A 73 -4.73 0.69 3.85
C LEU A 73 -5.33 0.87 5.25
N ARG A 74 -5.18 -0.13 6.12
CA ARG A 74 -5.62 -0.09 7.51
C ARG A 74 -4.48 -0.36 8.48
N TYR A 75 -4.52 0.36 9.59
CA TYR A 75 -3.64 0.12 10.73
C TYR A 75 -3.88 -1.27 11.33
N PRO A 76 -2.93 -1.82 12.12
CA PRO A 76 -3.13 -3.09 12.83
C PRO A 76 -4.37 -3.11 13.73
N GLU A 77 -4.79 -1.95 14.23
CA GLU A 77 -5.98 -1.76 15.05
C GLU A 77 -7.28 -1.77 14.23
N GLY A 78 -7.19 -1.80 12.90
CA GLY A 78 -8.30 -2.01 11.96
C GLY A 78 -8.96 -0.73 11.43
N HIS A 79 -8.51 0.45 11.83
CA HIS A 79 -9.00 1.71 11.25
C HIS A 79 -8.28 2.08 9.96
N ASP A 80 -8.93 2.88 9.11
CA ASP A 80 -8.38 3.31 7.83
C ASP A 80 -7.24 4.32 8.02
N VAL A 81 -6.23 4.22 7.16
CA VAL A 81 -5.09 5.15 7.08
C VAL A 81 -5.50 6.34 6.21
N PRO A 82 -5.46 7.58 6.73
CA PRO A 82 -5.91 8.76 5.98
C PRO A 82 -5.08 9.00 4.71
N GLU A 83 -3.76 8.99 4.87
CA GLU A 83 -2.79 9.25 3.81
C GLU A 83 -1.71 8.19 3.81
N PHE A 84 -1.44 7.58 2.65
CA PHE A 84 -0.34 6.62 2.51
C PHE A 84 0.25 6.64 1.10
N LEU A 85 1.55 6.33 1.03
CA LEU A 85 2.25 5.98 -0.20
C LEU A 85 2.75 4.57 -0.03
N LEU A 86 2.11 3.62 -0.73
CA LEU A 86 2.39 2.20 -0.65
C LEU A 86 2.94 1.72 -1.99
N HIS A 87 4.06 1.03 -1.92
CA HIS A 87 4.64 0.30 -3.02
C HIS A 87 4.47 -1.20 -2.77
N LEU A 88 4.24 -1.95 -3.86
CA LEU A 88 4.08 -3.40 -3.82
C LEU A 88 4.80 -4.01 -5.02
N GLU A 89 5.77 -4.87 -4.74
CA GLU A 89 6.50 -5.61 -5.77
C GLU A 89 6.69 -7.06 -5.33
N GLY A 90 6.21 -8.00 -6.16
CA GLY A 90 6.26 -9.43 -5.84
C GLY A 90 5.57 -9.75 -4.50
N GLY A 91 6.37 -10.20 -3.53
CA GLY A 91 5.94 -10.54 -2.17
C GLY A 91 6.37 -9.54 -1.09
N GLU A 92 6.81 -8.34 -1.50
CA GLU A 92 7.28 -7.28 -0.60
C GLU A 92 6.38 -6.05 -0.74
N ALA A 93 6.28 -5.30 0.35
CA ALA A 93 5.64 -4.00 0.39
C ALA A 93 6.46 -3.03 1.23
N TRP A 94 6.48 -1.76 0.83
CA TRP A 94 7.02 -0.68 1.64
C TRP A 94 6.14 0.54 1.53
N TRP A 95 5.93 1.21 2.66
CA TRP A 95 5.06 2.38 2.69
C TRP A 95 5.46 3.38 3.75
N ARG A 96 5.03 4.61 3.52
CA ARG A 96 4.94 5.66 4.54
C ARG A 96 3.50 6.13 4.63
N TRP A 97 3.12 6.67 5.78
CA TRP A 97 1.77 7.15 6.04
C TRP A 97 1.79 8.47 6.79
N SER A 98 0.66 9.15 6.78
CA SER A 98 0.44 10.41 7.49
C SER A 98 -1.03 10.53 7.91
N ASP A 99 -1.28 11.26 8.99
CA ASP A 99 -2.63 11.67 9.39
C ASP A 99 -3.14 12.88 8.57
N GLU A 100 -2.23 13.54 7.86
CA GLU A 100 -2.49 14.69 6.98
C GLU A 100 -2.10 14.35 5.52
N PRO A 101 -2.75 14.96 4.50
CA PRO A 101 -2.37 14.78 3.09
C PRO A 101 -0.91 15.13 2.79
N PHE A 102 -0.31 14.47 1.78
CA PHE A 102 1.07 14.75 1.32
C PHE A 102 1.22 16.04 0.50
#